data_AF-A0A2N3U8H5-F1
#
_entry.id   AF-A0A2N3U8H5-F1
#
_cell.length_a   1.000
_cell.length_b   1.000
_cell.length_c   1.000
_cell.angle_alpha   90.00
_cell.angle_beta   90.00
_cell.angle_gamma   90.00
#
_symmetry.space_group_name_H-M   'P 1'
#
loop_
_entity.id
_entity.type
_entity.pdbx_description
1 polymer ?
#
loop_
_entity_poly.entity_id
_entity_poly.type
_entity_poly.pdbx_seq_one_letter_code
_entity_poly.pdbx_strand_id
1 'polypeptide(L)'
;MNNHFNLSRFALLFRKHTAEQYKTYLLSLGVLLGAMFLIMGMASYLASRPIATSEQSIFFMFFMMGAGMVFSSTVFAQLGDKKKAIAFLTLPASQLEKYLVGWLYSFPIFLLLFIPSFYLVLSILLSIDPRVSDDSDMINILTSEPHLHVLLTFYALFNALMLVGSAYFNKHHFIKTAFAGFLGLLLFYNLNKLWVQAMLGRDLVSAGPFSAAYFMENEKRFEVGAYEGNESLILLLLVALALISWVVAYFKIKEKQV
;
A
#
# COMPACT_ATOMS: atom_id res chain seq x y z
N MET A 1 31.82 -8.74 -16.44
CA MET A 1 31.15 -7.83 -15.48
C MET A 1 30.28 -8.70 -14.58
N ASN A 2 30.62 -8.85 -13.29
CA ASN A 2 29.90 -9.79 -12.42
C ASN A 2 28.47 -9.28 -12.16
N ASN A 3 27.49 -10.04 -12.67
CA ASN A 3 26.05 -9.78 -12.53
C ASN A 3 25.50 -10.18 -11.15
N HIS A 4 26.35 -10.73 -10.29
CA HIS A 4 25.98 -11.13 -8.94
C HIS A 4 25.77 -9.91 -8.03
N PHE A 5 24.91 -10.08 -7.04
CA PHE A 5 24.69 -9.13 -5.97
C PHE A 5 25.97 -8.92 -5.17
N ASN A 6 26.32 -7.67 -4.92
CA ASN A 6 27.45 -7.27 -4.09
C ASN A 6 26.98 -6.21 -3.09
N LEU A 7 27.11 -6.53 -1.80
CA LEU A 7 26.64 -5.68 -0.71
C LEU A 7 27.36 -4.32 -0.66
N SER A 8 28.66 -4.27 -0.97
CA SER A 8 29.43 -3.01 -0.99
C SER A 8 28.94 -2.07 -2.10
N ARG A 9 28.69 -2.60 -3.31
CA ARG A 9 28.09 -1.80 -4.39
C ARG A 9 26.68 -1.34 -4.05
N PHE A 10 25.89 -2.24 -3.47
CA PHE A 10 24.54 -1.94 -3.03
C PHE A 10 24.52 -0.81 -1.99
N ALA A 11 25.40 -0.84 -0.98
CA ALA A 11 25.49 0.21 0.03
C ALA A 11 25.93 1.56 -0.56
N LEU A 12 26.87 1.56 -1.52
CA LEU A 12 27.27 2.77 -2.24
C LEU A 12 26.11 3.34 -3.07
N LEU A 13 25.36 2.47 -3.76
CA LEU A 13 24.18 2.86 -4.53
C LEU A 13 23.08 3.43 -3.62
N PHE A 14 22.83 2.77 -2.49
CA PHE A 14 21.87 3.22 -1.48
C PHE A 14 22.25 4.62 -0.98
N ARG A 15 23.50 4.80 -0.52
CA ARG A 15 24.01 6.11 -0.03
C ARG A 15 23.91 7.19 -1.10
N LYS A 16 24.23 6.88 -2.36
CA LYS A 16 24.08 7.80 -3.49
C LYS A 16 22.62 8.21 -3.67
N HIS A 17 21.71 7.23 -3.75
CA HIS A 17 20.28 7.48 -3.93
C HIS A 17 19.71 8.32 -2.77
N THR A 18 20.11 8.03 -1.52
CA THR A 18 19.77 8.85 -0.36
C THR A 18 20.26 10.28 -0.54
N ALA A 19 21.54 10.49 -0.87
CA ALA A 19 22.13 11.81 -0.99
C ALA A 19 21.50 12.64 -2.12
N GLU A 20 21.02 12.01 -3.19
CA GLU A 20 20.36 12.69 -4.31
C GLU A 20 18.90 13.04 -4.00
N GLN A 21 18.18 12.20 -3.23
CA GLN A 21 16.73 12.33 -3.03
C GLN A 21 16.31 12.75 -1.61
N TYR A 22 17.23 12.89 -0.65
CA TYR A 22 16.86 13.15 0.75
C TYR A 22 16.02 14.42 0.93
N LYS A 23 16.29 15.50 0.18
CA LYS A 23 15.50 16.74 0.26
C LYS A 23 14.06 16.50 -0.18
N THR A 24 13.87 15.78 -1.28
CA THR A 24 12.55 15.41 -1.79
C THR A 24 11.82 14.52 -0.79
N TYR A 25 12.51 13.56 -0.17
CA TYR A 25 11.92 12.66 0.83
C TYR A 25 11.57 13.38 2.13
N LEU A 26 12.42 14.28 2.63
CA LEU A 26 12.11 15.12 3.79
C LEU A 26 10.93 16.05 3.53
N LEU A 27 10.87 16.66 2.34
CA LEU A 27 9.74 17.49 1.95
C LEU A 27 8.45 16.66 1.86
N SER A 28 8.52 15.46 1.28
CA SER A 28 7.37 14.54 1.20
C SER A 28 6.91 14.12 2.60
N LEU A 29 7.83 13.86 3.52
CA LEU A 29 7.54 13.56 4.93
C LEU A 29 6.89 14.74 5.64
N GLY A 30 7.38 15.97 5.40
CA GLY A 30 6.78 17.18 5.94
C GLY A 30 5.36 17.43 5.43
N VAL A 31 5.12 17.20 4.14
CA VAL A 31 3.77 17.25 3.54
C VAL A 31 2.86 16.20 4.15
N LEU A 32 3.36 14.98 4.37
CA LEU A 32 2.60 13.91 5.02
C LEU A 32 2.21 14.29 6.45
N LEU A 33 3.17 14.73 7.27
CA LEU A 33 2.93 15.19 8.65
C LEU A 33 1.90 16.33 8.69
N GLY A 34 2.06 17.34 7.81
CA GLY A 34 1.13 18.46 7.71
C GLY A 34 -0.27 18.02 7.28
N ALA A 35 -0.38 17.13 6.29
CA ALA A 35 -1.66 16.60 5.85
C ALA A 35 -2.36 15.79 6.94
N MET A 36 -1.62 14.95 7.68
CA MET A 36 -2.15 14.20 8.82
C MET A 36 -2.67 15.13 9.91
N PHE A 37 -1.85 16.11 10.31
CA PHE A 37 -2.23 17.09 11.33
C PHE A 37 -3.49 17.87 10.94
N LEU A 38 -3.54 18.38 9.71
CA LEU A 38 -4.68 19.16 9.23
C LEU A 38 -5.97 18.33 9.10
N ILE A 39 -5.90 17.15 8.49
CA ILE A 39 -7.09 16.32 8.25
C ILE A 39 -7.63 15.75 9.56
N MET A 40 -6.76 15.19 10.42
CA MET A 40 -7.17 14.64 11.71
C MET A 40 -7.62 15.75 12.66
N GLY A 41 -6.90 16.88 12.70
CA GLY A 41 -7.28 18.04 13.50
C GLY A 41 -8.62 18.65 13.06
N MET A 42 -8.86 18.77 11.76
CA MET A 42 -10.15 19.22 11.21
C MET A 42 -11.28 18.24 11.55
N ALA A 43 -11.04 16.93 11.50
CA ALA A 43 -12.02 15.92 11.89
C ALA A 43 -12.41 16.05 13.37
N SER A 44 -11.43 16.19 14.28
CA SER A 44 -11.67 16.44 15.72
C SER A 44 -12.44 17.75 15.96
N TYR A 45 -12.09 18.81 15.21
CA TYR A 45 -12.75 20.10 15.31
C TYR A 45 -14.23 20.02 14.92
N LEU A 46 -14.52 19.45 13.74
CA LEU A 46 -15.88 19.34 13.22
C LEU A 46 -16.75 18.39 14.06
N ALA A 47 -16.19 17.30 14.55
CA ALA A 47 -16.91 16.34 15.39
C ALA A 47 -17.18 16.88 16.81
N SER A 48 -16.57 18.01 17.19
CA SER A 48 -16.66 18.62 18.53
C SER A 48 -16.29 17.66 19.67
N ARG A 49 -15.52 16.60 19.39
CA ARG A 49 -15.08 15.58 20.33
C ARG A 49 -13.67 15.11 20.00
N PRO A 50 -12.91 14.56 20.98
CA PRO A 50 -11.63 13.92 20.70
C PRO A 50 -11.76 12.77 19.69
N ILE A 51 -10.66 12.48 18.99
CA ILE A 51 -10.61 11.42 17.98
C ILE A 51 -10.66 10.06 18.68
N ALA A 52 -11.76 9.34 18.50
CA ALA A 52 -11.93 8.00 19.06
C ALA A 52 -10.93 7.01 18.44
N THR A 53 -10.57 5.94 19.17
CA THR A 53 -9.61 4.92 18.72
C THR A 53 -9.99 4.29 17.38
N SER A 54 -11.28 4.09 17.12
CA SER A 54 -11.78 3.59 15.83
C SER A 54 -11.52 4.55 14.67
N GLU A 55 -11.68 5.85 14.89
CA GLU A 55 -11.35 6.90 13.92
C GLU A 55 -9.84 6.97 13.70
N GLN A 56 -9.03 6.81 14.75
CA GLN A 56 -7.57 6.70 14.65
C GLN A 56 -7.15 5.52 13.76
N SER A 57 -7.80 4.34 13.89
CA SER A 57 -7.55 3.17 13.01
C SER A 57 -7.84 3.48 11.55
N ILE A 58 -8.95 4.16 11.28
CA ILE A 58 -9.36 4.55 9.92
C ILE A 58 -8.34 5.53 9.34
N PHE A 59 -7.92 6.55 10.10
CA PHE A 59 -6.88 7.48 9.64
C PHE A 59 -5.54 6.78 9.41
N PHE A 60 -5.13 5.88 10.30
CA PHE A 60 -3.90 5.10 10.14
C PHE A 60 -3.92 4.32 8.83
N MET A 61 -4.99 3.57 8.58
CA MET A 61 -5.17 2.82 7.34
C MET A 61 -5.16 3.76 6.12
N PHE A 62 -5.95 4.84 6.16
CA PHE A 62 -6.10 5.78 5.06
C PHE A 62 -4.76 6.41 4.67
N PHE A 63 -4.00 6.94 5.64
CA PHE A 63 -2.70 7.55 5.35
C PHE A 63 -1.65 6.52 4.95
N MET A 64 -1.61 5.36 5.60
CA MET A 64 -0.64 4.32 5.26
C MET A 64 -0.85 3.83 3.83
N MET A 65 -2.09 3.51 3.45
CA MET A 65 -2.40 3.05 2.09
C MET A 65 -2.24 4.19 1.08
N GLY A 66 -2.81 5.36 1.35
CA GLY A 66 -2.80 6.49 0.43
C GLY A 66 -1.40 7.01 0.15
N ALA A 67 -0.69 7.44 1.20
CA ALA A 67 0.66 7.97 1.06
C ALA A 67 1.64 6.90 0.58
N GLY A 68 1.50 5.66 1.06
CA GLY A 68 2.35 4.55 0.67
C GLY A 68 2.17 4.15 -0.79
N MET A 69 0.95 4.14 -1.33
CA MET A 69 0.69 3.89 -2.76
C MET A 69 1.27 5.00 -3.64
N VAL A 70 1.05 6.26 -3.26
CA VAL A 70 1.62 7.42 -3.97
C VAL A 70 3.14 7.32 -3.99
N PHE A 71 3.76 7.10 -2.84
CA PHE A 71 5.22 6.97 -2.73
C PHE A 71 5.75 5.82 -3.58
N SER A 72 5.16 4.63 -3.46
CA SER A 72 5.55 3.44 -4.24
C SER A 72 5.49 3.67 -5.75
N SER A 73 4.49 4.41 -6.23
CA SER A 73 4.36 4.72 -7.65
C SER A 73 5.43 5.67 -8.19
N THR A 74 6.08 6.43 -7.32
CA THR A 74 7.11 7.44 -7.68
C THR A 74 8.53 6.89 -7.62
N VAL A 75 8.78 5.80 -6.91
CA VAL A 75 10.12 5.22 -6.69
C VAL A 75 10.86 4.94 -8.00
N PHE A 76 10.16 4.41 -9.00
CA PHE A 76 10.74 4.15 -10.32
C PHE A 76 10.30 5.16 -11.40
N ALA A 77 9.71 6.31 -11.02
CA ALA A 77 9.27 7.32 -11.98
C ALA A 77 10.42 7.88 -12.84
N GLN A 78 11.66 7.85 -12.33
CA GLN A 78 12.85 8.22 -13.09
C GLN A 78 13.12 7.32 -14.31
N LEU A 79 12.59 6.08 -14.33
CA LEU A 79 12.65 5.20 -15.49
C LEU A 79 11.69 5.63 -16.62
N GLY A 80 10.73 6.51 -16.35
CA GLY A 80 9.82 7.07 -17.34
C GLY A 80 10.43 8.21 -18.17
N ASP A 81 11.43 8.92 -17.64
CA ASP A 81 12.16 9.98 -18.34
C ASP A 81 13.39 9.41 -19.02
N LYS A 82 13.45 9.49 -20.36
CA LYS A 82 14.55 8.94 -21.17
C LYS A 82 15.94 9.39 -20.67
N LYS A 83 16.10 10.65 -20.25
CA LYS A 83 17.41 11.18 -19.83
C LYS A 83 17.84 10.59 -18.48
N LYS A 84 16.91 10.53 -17.52
CA LYS A 84 17.16 9.96 -16.18
C LYS A 84 17.28 8.44 -16.23
N ALA A 85 16.51 7.79 -17.11
CA ALA A 85 16.59 6.36 -17.36
C ALA A 85 17.97 5.97 -17.90
N ILE A 86 18.53 6.69 -18.89
CA ILE A 86 19.88 6.42 -19.39
C ILE A 86 20.93 6.57 -18.28
N ALA A 87 20.85 7.65 -17.49
CA ALA A 87 21.77 7.86 -16.37
C ALA A 87 21.66 6.77 -15.30
N PHE A 88 20.45 6.26 -15.03
CA PHE A 88 20.21 5.19 -14.06
C PHE A 88 20.65 3.82 -14.57
N LEU A 89 20.37 3.52 -15.84
CA LEU A 89 20.68 2.23 -16.47
C LEU A 89 22.19 2.05 -16.70
N THR A 90 22.92 3.15 -16.93
CA THR A 90 24.39 3.13 -17.12
C THR A 90 25.18 3.00 -15.81
N LEU A 91 24.53 3.13 -14.64
CA LEU A 91 25.21 2.91 -13.36
C LEU A 91 25.79 1.48 -13.28
N PRO A 92 27.06 1.31 -12.87
CA PRO A 92 27.73 0.01 -12.76
C PRO A 92 27.27 -0.74 -11.50
N ALA A 93 25.98 -1.08 -11.47
CA ALA A 93 25.32 -1.84 -10.41
C ALA A 93 24.41 -2.90 -11.05
N SER A 94 24.22 -4.03 -10.35
CA SER A 94 23.32 -5.08 -10.80
C SER A 94 21.87 -4.57 -10.81
N GLN A 95 21.05 -5.11 -11.70
CA GLN A 95 19.62 -4.78 -11.75
C GLN A 95 18.89 -5.12 -10.45
N LEU A 96 19.32 -6.19 -9.79
CA LEU A 96 18.77 -6.59 -8.50
C LEU A 96 19.07 -5.53 -7.44
N GLU A 97 20.28 -4.98 -7.42
CA GLU A 97 20.66 -3.92 -6.47
C GLU A 97 19.82 -2.66 -6.69
N LYS A 98 19.65 -2.25 -7.96
CA LYS A 98 18.83 -1.11 -8.36
C LYS A 98 17.37 -1.27 -7.94
N TYR A 99 16.80 -2.45 -8.17
CA TYR A 99 15.44 -2.77 -7.76
C TYR A 99 15.30 -2.76 -6.23
N LEU A 100 16.23 -3.41 -5.51
CA LEU A 100 16.19 -3.50 -4.05
C LEU A 100 16.26 -2.13 -3.36
N VAL A 101 17.05 -1.18 -3.89
CA VAL A 101 17.07 0.19 -3.35
C VAL A 101 15.66 0.79 -3.41
N GLY A 102 15.02 0.72 -4.57
CA GLY A 102 13.66 1.25 -4.73
C GLY A 102 12.65 0.54 -3.82
N TRP A 103 12.67 -0.80 -3.80
CA TRP A 103 11.80 -1.60 -2.97
C TRP A 103 11.97 -1.27 -1.47
N LEU A 104 13.21 -1.17 -0.97
CA LEU A 104 13.52 -0.81 0.42
C LEU A 104 12.98 0.57 0.81
N TYR A 105 13.11 1.56 -0.07
CA TYR A 105 12.50 2.86 0.17
C TYR A 105 10.98 2.76 0.22
N SER A 106 10.39 2.08 -0.76
CA SER A 106 8.94 2.03 -0.92
C SER A 106 8.20 1.27 0.17
N PHE A 107 8.83 0.26 0.79
CA PHE A 107 8.17 -0.66 1.70
C PHE A 107 8.72 -0.55 3.14
N PRO A 108 9.91 -1.09 3.50
CA PRO A 108 10.35 -1.08 4.90
C PRO A 108 10.72 0.31 5.43
N ILE A 109 11.42 1.14 4.64
CA ILE A 109 11.79 2.49 5.10
C ILE A 109 10.54 3.37 5.23
N PHE A 110 9.60 3.26 4.30
CA PHE A 110 8.32 3.95 4.39
C PHE A 110 7.60 3.59 5.69
N LEU A 111 7.43 2.30 6.00
CA LEU A 111 6.76 1.86 7.24
C LEU A 111 7.50 2.36 8.49
N LEU A 112 8.83 2.26 8.50
CA LEU A 112 9.67 2.70 9.62
C LEU A 112 9.56 4.20 9.89
N LEU A 113 9.33 5.03 8.87
CA LEU A 113 9.11 6.47 9.03
C LEU A 113 7.65 6.81 9.29
N PHE A 114 6.72 6.10 8.66
CA PHE A 114 5.29 6.34 8.74
C PHE A 114 4.75 6.10 10.15
N ILE A 115 5.06 4.95 10.76
CA ILE A 115 4.50 4.57 12.06
C ILE A 115 4.85 5.61 13.14
N PRO A 116 6.13 5.99 13.36
CA PRO A 116 6.46 7.03 14.33
C PRO A 116 5.86 8.39 13.99
N SER A 117 5.78 8.74 12.70
CA SER A 117 5.18 10.01 12.24
C SER A 117 3.70 10.10 12.59
N PHE A 118 2.95 9.00 12.42
CA PHE A 118 1.54 8.93 12.80
C PHE A 118 1.38 9.13 14.31
N TYR A 119 2.15 8.39 15.12
CA TYR A 119 2.11 8.50 16.58
C TYR A 119 2.51 9.89 17.07
N LEU A 120 3.50 10.51 16.43
CA LEU A 120 3.91 11.88 16.72
C LEU A 120 2.75 12.86 16.48
N VAL A 121 2.11 12.82 15.31
CA VAL A 121 0.98 13.72 15.00
C VAL A 121 -0.19 13.47 15.95
N LEU A 122 -0.52 12.21 16.21
CA LEU A 122 -1.59 11.84 17.12
C LEU A 122 -1.32 12.37 18.55
N SER A 123 -0.10 12.19 19.06
CA SER A 123 0.28 12.68 20.38
C SER A 123 0.16 14.20 20.50
N ILE A 124 0.57 14.94 19.47
CA ILE A 124 0.43 16.40 19.43
C ILE A 124 -1.03 16.81 19.43
N LEU A 125 -1.88 16.18 18.60
CA LEU A 125 -3.30 16.50 18.53
C LEU A 125 -4.02 16.24 19.85
N LEU A 126 -3.75 15.12 20.51
CA LEU A 126 -4.34 14.79 21.80
C LEU A 126 -3.84 15.73 22.91
N SER A 127 -2.56 16.14 22.87
CA SER A 127 -1.99 17.04 23.88
C SER A 127 -2.51 18.48 23.79
N ILE A 128 -2.93 18.93 22.61
CA ILE A 128 -3.43 20.31 22.39
C ILE A 128 -4.94 20.40 22.62
N ASP A 129 -5.68 19.29 22.53
CA ASP A 129 -7.13 19.29 22.66
C ASP A 129 -7.55 19.32 24.14
N PRO A 130 -8.13 20.43 24.66
CA PRO A 130 -8.48 20.54 26.08
C PRO A 130 -9.68 19.67 26.48
N ARG A 131 -10.37 19.04 25.51
CA ARG A 131 -11.51 18.14 25.73
C ARG A 131 -11.06 16.70 26.02
N VAL A 132 -9.76 16.44 25.83
CA VAL A 132 -9.14 15.15 26.10
C VAL A 132 -8.95 15.01 27.62
N SER A 133 -9.56 13.98 28.20
CA SER A 133 -9.24 13.54 29.57
C SER A 133 -7.88 12.85 29.59
N ASP A 134 -7.20 12.83 30.74
CA ASP A 134 -5.90 12.15 30.93
C ASP A 134 -5.93 10.66 30.50
N ASP A 135 -7.11 10.04 30.46
CA ASP A 135 -7.33 8.65 30.03
C ASP A 135 -7.62 8.49 28.51
N SER A 136 -7.28 9.45 27.65
CA SER A 136 -7.49 9.24 26.21
C SER A 136 -6.55 8.18 25.65
N ASP A 137 -7.13 7.06 25.22
CA ASP A 137 -6.38 5.97 24.64
C ASP A 137 -5.85 6.31 23.24
N MET A 138 -4.52 6.17 23.10
CA MET A 138 -3.88 6.11 21.78
C MET A 138 -4.10 4.71 21.20
N ILE A 139 -4.35 4.65 19.89
CA ILE A 139 -4.45 3.39 19.18
C ILE A 139 -3.19 2.53 19.39
N ASN A 140 -3.40 1.29 19.83
CA ASN A 140 -2.35 0.28 19.83
C ASN A 140 -2.44 -0.52 18.54
N ILE A 141 -1.61 -0.23 17.55
CA ILE A 141 -1.63 -0.89 16.24
C ILE A 141 -1.47 -2.42 16.32
N LEU A 142 -0.88 -2.96 17.40
CA LEU A 142 -0.67 -4.40 17.56
C LEU A 142 -1.96 -5.13 17.93
N THR A 143 -2.85 -4.47 18.67
CA THR A 143 -4.09 -5.07 19.20
C THR A 143 -5.35 -4.50 18.56
N SER A 144 -5.25 -3.36 17.88
CA SER A 144 -6.40 -2.69 17.27
C SER A 144 -6.89 -3.41 16.02
N GLU A 145 -8.17 -3.25 15.72
CA GLU A 145 -8.78 -3.72 14.48
C GLU A 145 -8.72 -2.64 13.39
N PRO A 146 -8.41 -3.02 12.13
CA PRO A 146 -7.96 -4.35 11.72
C PRO A 146 -6.53 -4.64 12.22
N HIS A 147 -6.27 -5.90 12.59
CA HIS A 147 -4.96 -6.33 13.07
C HIS A 147 -3.80 -5.93 12.13
N LEU A 148 -2.65 -5.59 12.73
CA LEU A 148 -1.45 -5.14 12.02
C LEU A 148 -1.03 -6.06 10.87
N HIS A 149 -1.09 -7.38 11.05
CA HIS A 149 -0.66 -8.33 10.03
C HIS A 149 -1.56 -8.30 8.77
N VAL A 150 -2.87 -8.10 8.95
CA VAL A 150 -3.82 -7.89 7.84
C VAL A 150 -3.45 -6.63 7.10
N LEU A 151 -3.25 -5.54 7.85
CA LEU A 151 -2.93 -4.24 7.30
C LEU A 151 -1.61 -4.23 6.52
N LEU A 152 -0.56 -4.87 7.06
CA LEU A 152 0.73 -5.05 6.39
C LEU A 152 0.61 -5.92 5.14
N THR A 153 -0.25 -6.93 5.16
CA THR A 153 -0.48 -7.81 3.98
C THR A 153 -1.11 -7.03 2.84
N PHE A 154 -2.17 -6.25 3.11
CA PHE A 154 -2.77 -5.38 2.10
C PHE A 154 -1.77 -4.33 1.61
N TYR A 155 -1.02 -3.72 2.52
CA TYR A 155 0.00 -2.75 2.14
C TYR A 155 1.08 -3.36 1.24
N ALA A 156 1.56 -4.56 1.54
CA ALA A 156 2.53 -5.28 0.71
C ALA A 156 1.99 -5.55 -0.69
N LEU A 157 0.72 -5.96 -0.81
CA LEU A 157 0.08 -6.16 -2.11
C LEU A 157 -0.03 -4.85 -2.91
N PHE A 158 -0.55 -3.79 -2.30
CA PHE A 158 -0.69 -2.49 -2.98
C PHE A 158 0.66 -1.89 -3.36
N ASN A 159 1.67 -2.01 -2.47
CA ASN A 159 3.05 -1.63 -2.78
C ASN A 159 3.55 -2.40 -4.01
N ALA A 160 3.41 -3.73 -4.02
CA ALA A 160 3.88 -4.56 -5.12
C ALA A 160 3.21 -4.19 -6.46
N LEU A 161 1.89 -4.01 -6.46
CA LEU A 161 1.14 -3.59 -7.65
C LEU A 161 1.57 -2.20 -8.15
N MET A 162 1.80 -1.25 -7.23
CA MET A 162 2.30 0.08 -7.58
C MET A 162 3.72 0.05 -8.14
N LEU A 163 4.58 -0.84 -7.63
CA LEU A 163 5.92 -1.05 -8.21
C LEU A 163 5.84 -1.65 -9.61
N VAL A 164 4.97 -2.64 -9.86
CA VAL A 164 4.72 -3.19 -11.21
C VAL A 164 4.26 -2.07 -12.15
N GLY A 165 3.29 -1.27 -11.72
CA GLY A 165 2.77 -0.16 -12.52
C GLY A 165 3.81 0.92 -12.81
N SER A 166 4.64 1.26 -11.84
CA SER A 166 5.76 2.19 -12.03
C SER A 166 6.79 1.67 -13.03
N ALA A 167 7.05 0.36 -13.05
CA ALA A 167 7.94 -0.28 -14.01
C ALA A 167 7.30 -0.38 -15.41
N TYR A 168 5.99 -0.62 -15.51
CA TYR A 168 5.30 -0.85 -16.77
C TYR A 168 5.00 0.44 -17.54
N PHE A 169 4.37 1.42 -16.88
CA PHE A 169 4.03 2.68 -17.53
C PHE A 169 5.26 3.59 -17.66
N ASN A 170 5.26 4.53 -18.61
CA ASN A 170 6.35 5.52 -18.77
C ASN A 170 5.96 6.93 -18.31
N LYS A 171 4.65 7.23 -18.27
CA LYS A 171 4.10 8.51 -17.82
C LYS A 171 2.80 8.24 -17.08
N HIS A 172 2.50 9.10 -16.10
CA HIS A 172 1.29 9.02 -15.26
C HIS A 172 1.15 7.64 -14.58
N HIS A 173 2.27 7.13 -14.05
CA HIS A 173 2.34 5.78 -13.47
C HIS A 173 1.26 5.55 -12.42
N PHE A 174 1.11 6.48 -11.47
CA PHE A 174 0.09 6.39 -10.43
C PHE A 174 -1.33 6.24 -11.01
N ILE A 175 -1.74 7.19 -11.86
CA ILE A 175 -3.10 7.23 -12.44
C ILE A 175 -3.39 5.96 -13.23
N LYS A 176 -2.46 5.52 -14.09
CA LYS A 176 -2.66 4.33 -14.92
C LYS A 176 -2.71 3.04 -14.12
N THR A 177 -1.90 2.96 -13.07
CA THR A 177 -1.86 1.77 -12.19
C THR A 177 -3.12 1.70 -11.34
N ALA A 178 -3.55 2.83 -10.76
CA ALA A 178 -4.81 2.92 -10.03
C ALA A 178 -6.00 2.57 -10.93
N PHE A 179 -6.04 3.08 -12.16
CA PHE A 179 -7.11 2.77 -13.13
C PHE A 179 -7.12 1.30 -13.54
N ALA A 180 -5.95 0.73 -13.86
CA ALA A 180 -5.83 -0.69 -14.18
C ALA A 180 -6.21 -1.59 -13.00
N GLY A 181 -5.81 -1.21 -11.78
CA GLY A 181 -6.17 -1.90 -10.55
C GLY A 181 -7.69 -1.85 -10.30
N PHE A 182 -8.31 -0.67 -10.43
CA PHE A 182 -9.76 -0.51 -10.28
C PHE A 182 -10.54 -1.33 -11.31
N LEU A 183 -10.15 -1.26 -12.58
CA LEU A 183 -10.78 -2.06 -13.64
C LEU A 183 -10.59 -3.57 -13.40
N GLY A 184 -9.40 -3.99 -12.97
CA GLY A 184 -9.10 -5.37 -12.62
C GLY A 184 -9.95 -5.88 -11.45
N LEU A 185 -10.08 -5.10 -10.38
CA LEU A 185 -10.94 -5.43 -9.24
C LEU A 185 -12.42 -5.53 -9.64
N LEU A 186 -12.90 -4.59 -10.46
CA LEU A 186 -14.27 -4.60 -10.97
C LEU A 186 -14.53 -5.86 -11.80
N LEU A 187 -13.63 -6.19 -12.72
CA LEU A 187 -13.75 -7.42 -13.52
C LEU A 187 -13.69 -8.66 -12.65
N PHE A 188 -12.76 -8.73 -11.69
CA PHE A 188 -12.61 -9.88 -10.80
C PHE A 188 -13.86 -10.09 -9.94
N TYR A 189 -14.42 -9.03 -9.37
CA TYR A 189 -15.67 -9.10 -8.60
C TYR A 189 -16.83 -9.60 -9.45
N ASN A 190 -17.03 -9.05 -10.65
CA ASN A 190 -18.13 -9.45 -11.53
C ASN A 190 -17.97 -10.87 -12.08
N LEU A 191 -16.76 -11.26 -12.49
CA LEU A 191 -16.48 -12.61 -12.97
C LEU A 191 -16.64 -13.64 -11.84
N ASN A 192 -16.21 -13.33 -10.61
CA ASN A 192 -16.45 -14.18 -9.46
C ASN A 192 -17.94 -14.38 -9.22
N LYS A 193 -18.72 -13.30 -9.21
CA LYS A 193 -20.18 -13.37 -9.07
C LYS A 193 -20.82 -14.23 -10.16
N LEU A 194 -20.48 -14.02 -11.42
CA LEU A 194 -21.00 -14.80 -12.55
C LEU A 194 -20.65 -16.29 -12.42
N TRP A 195 -19.43 -16.60 -11.99
CA TRP A 195 -18.98 -17.98 -11.81
C TRP A 195 -19.73 -18.68 -10.67
N VAL A 196 -19.84 -18.04 -9.51
CA VAL A 196 -20.58 -18.59 -8.35
C VAL A 196 -22.06 -18.74 -8.69
N GLN A 197 -22.64 -17.79 -9.41
CA GLN A 197 -24.01 -17.85 -9.91
C GLN A 197 -24.23 -19.04 -10.86
N ALA A 198 -23.28 -19.30 -11.77
CA ALA A 198 -23.33 -20.47 -12.65
C ALA A 198 -23.22 -21.79 -11.88
N MET A 199 -22.43 -21.84 -10.80
CA MET A 199 -22.30 -23.05 -9.95
C MET A 199 -23.55 -23.30 -9.09
N LEU A 200 -24.14 -22.24 -8.53
CA LEU A 200 -25.32 -22.35 -7.66
C LEU A 200 -26.64 -22.41 -8.44
N GLY A 201 -26.64 -22.06 -9.73
CA GLY A 201 -27.83 -22.02 -10.57
C GLY A 201 -28.87 -21.00 -10.10
N ARG A 202 -28.44 -19.94 -9.40
CA ARG A 202 -29.30 -18.95 -8.73
C ARG A 202 -28.78 -17.54 -8.94
N ASP A 203 -29.69 -16.58 -9.11
CA ASP A 203 -29.32 -15.17 -9.18
C ASP A 203 -28.80 -14.67 -7.82
N LEU A 204 -27.55 -14.22 -7.82
CA LEU A 204 -26.90 -13.70 -6.62
C LEU A 204 -27.08 -12.19 -6.53
N VAL A 205 -27.33 -11.69 -5.32
CA VAL A 205 -27.31 -10.25 -5.04
C VAL A 205 -25.86 -9.77 -5.00
N SER A 206 -25.02 -10.45 -4.22
CA SER A 206 -23.58 -10.18 -4.09
C SER A 206 -22.83 -11.49 -3.89
N ALA A 207 -21.70 -11.62 -4.55
CA ALA A 207 -20.75 -12.71 -4.31
C ALA A 207 -19.36 -12.11 -4.49
N GLY A 208 -18.83 -11.60 -3.39
CA GLY A 208 -17.47 -11.09 -3.36
C GLY A 208 -16.48 -12.25 -3.41
N PRO A 209 -15.32 -12.07 -4.07
CA PRO A 209 -14.24 -13.03 -3.98
C PRO A 209 -13.85 -13.25 -2.52
N PHE A 210 -13.76 -14.50 -2.09
CA PHE A 210 -13.40 -14.88 -0.73
C PHE A 210 -14.36 -14.36 0.36
N SER A 211 -15.58 -13.95 -0.02
CA SER A 211 -16.65 -13.62 0.92
C SER A 211 -17.84 -14.54 0.71
N ALA A 212 -18.82 -14.47 1.61
CA ALA A 212 -20.06 -15.18 1.41
C ALA A 212 -20.82 -14.67 0.17
N ALA A 213 -21.50 -15.59 -0.49
CA ALA A 213 -22.46 -15.30 -1.54
C ALA A 213 -23.86 -15.12 -0.92
N TYR A 214 -24.58 -14.11 -1.39
CA TYR A 214 -25.92 -13.79 -0.93
C TYR A 214 -26.91 -13.89 -2.07
N PHE A 215 -28.03 -14.56 -1.82
CA PHE A 215 -29.19 -14.56 -2.69
C PHE A 215 -30.47 -14.41 -1.89
N MET A 216 -31.54 -14.03 -2.58
CA MET A 216 -32.87 -13.87 -2.01
C MET A 216 -33.77 -14.99 -2.53
N GLU A 217 -34.48 -15.66 -1.63
CA GLU A 217 -35.49 -16.66 -1.97
C GLU A 217 -36.68 -16.49 -1.03
N ASN A 218 -37.90 -16.32 -1.57
CA ASN A 218 -39.11 -16.06 -0.80
C ASN A 218 -38.98 -14.92 0.23
N GLU A 219 -38.39 -13.80 -0.20
CA GLU A 219 -38.06 -12.61 0.63
C GLU A 219 -37.09 -12.86 1.80
N LYS A 220 -36.51 -14.05 1.90
CA LYS A 220 -35.47 -14.36 2.89
C LYS A 220 -34.09 -14.27 2.25
N ARG A 221 -33.17 -13.61 2.95
CA ARG A 221 -31.76 -13.55 2.57
C ARG A 221 -31.07 -14.84 3.01
N PHE A 222 -30.55 -15.56 2.04
CA PHE A 222 -29.72 -16.72 2.28
C PHE A 222 -28.26 -16.36 2.07
N GLU A 223 -27.41 -16.94 2.90
CA GLU A 223 -25.97 -16.78 2.87
C GLU A 223 -25.34 -18.15 2.63
N VAL A 224 -24.50 -18.26 1.61
CA VAL A 224 -23.80 -19.48 1.26
C VAL A 224 -22.30 -19.19 1.20
N GLY A 225 -21.53 -19.98 1.93
CA GLY A 225 -20.09 -19.82 1.99
C GLY A 225 -19.63 -18.68 2.90
N ALA A 226 -20.34 -18.41 4.00
CA ALA A 226 -19.76 -17.72 5.16
C ALA A 226 -18.59 -18.58 5.65
N TYR A 227 -17.41 -18.35 5.06
CA TYR A 227 -16.25 -19.21 5.20
C TYR A 227 -15.51 -18.86 6.50
N GLU A 228 -16.16 -19.11 7.63
CA GLU A 228 -15.56 -18.95 8.95
C GLU A 228 -14.33 -19.86 9.06
N GLY A 229 -13.16 -19.27 9.32
CA GLY A 229 -11.90 -20.00 9.57
C GLY A 229 -10.85 -20.03 8.45
N ASN A 230 -11.13 -19.47 7.25
CA ASN A 230 -10.17 -19.46 6.14
C ASN A 230 -9.38 -18.15 5.96
N GLU A 231 -9.49 -17.21 6.90
CA GLU A 231 -8.81 -15.92 6.83
C GLU A 231 -7.30 -16.06 6.60
N SER A 232 -6.66 -17.04 7.25
CA SER A 232 -5.23 -17.33 7.06
C SER A 232 -4.90 -17.78 5.65
N LEU A 233 -5.77 -18.55 4.98
CA LEU A 233 -5.56 -18.96 3.58
C LEU A 233 -5.71 -17.77 2.63
N ILE A 234 -6.69 -16.89 2.88
CA ILE A 234 -6.86 -15.65 2.10
C ILE A 234 -5.63 -14.77 2.25
N LEU A 235 -5.16 -14.56 3.49
CA LEU A 235 -3.94 -13.80 3.76
C LEU A 235 -2.72 -14.43 3.06
N LEU A 236 -2.58 -15.75 3.11
CA LEU A 236 -1.50 -16.45 2.42
C LEU A 236 -1.55 -16.26 0.90
N LEU A 237 -2.74 -16.30 0.29
CA LEU A 237 -2.93 -16.00 -1.13
C LEU A 237 -2.54 -14.57 -1.47
N LEU A 238 -2.92 -13.59 -0.63
CA LEU A 238 -2.55 -12.18 -0.82
C LEU A 238 -1.04 -11.97 -0.70
N VAL A 239 -0.38 -12.62 0.26
CA VAL A 239 1.09 -12.60 0.40
C VAL A 239 1.75 -13.23 -0.83
N ALA A 240 1.27 -14.38 -1.31
CA ALA A 240 1.79 -15.00 -2.52
C ALA A 240 1.65 -14.08 -3.74
N LEU A 241 0.49 -13.42 -3.89
CA LEU A 241 0.26 -12.46 -4.97
C LEU A 241 1.19 -11.24 -4.87
N ALA A 242 1.45 -10.73 -3.67
CA ALA A 242 2.40 -9.64 -3.45
C ALA A 242 3.83 -10.06 -3.84
N LEU A 243 4.27 -11.25 -3.42
CA LEU A 243 5.59 -11.80 -3.77
C LEU A 243 5.75 -11.98 -5.28
N ILE A 244 4.76 -12.58 -5.95
CA ILE A 244 4.75 -12.73 -7.41
C ILE A 244 4.82 -11.36 -8.09
N SER A 245 4.05 -10.38 -7.60
CA SER A 245 4.04 -9.02 -8.17
C SER A 245 5.39 -8.31 -8.01
N TRP A 246 6.09 -8.47 -6.89
CA TRP A 246 7.46 -7.95 -6.73
C TRP A 246 8.44 -8.62 -7.71
N VAL A 247 8.31 -9.92 -7.94
CA VAL A 247 9.14 -10.63 -8.93
C VAL A 247 8.85 -10.11 -10.35
N VAL A 248 7.58 -9.90 -10.70
CA VAL A 248 7.17 -9.31 -11.99
C VAL A 248 7.73 -7.90 -12.15
N ALA A 249 7.68 -7.06 -11.11
CA ALA A 249 8.25 -5.71 -11.13
C ALA A 249 9.76 -5.75 -11.42
N TYR A 250 10.49 -6.66 -10.77
CA TYR A 250 11.92 -6.87 -11.02
C TYR A 250 12.22 -7.25 -12.48
N PHE A 251 11.53 -8.25 -13.03
CA PHE A 251 11.74 -8.67 -14.41
C PHE A 251 11.39 -7.56 -15.41
N LYS A 252 10.34 -6.78 -15.15
CA LYS A 252 9.97 -5.66 -16.03
C LYS A 252 11.03 -4.57 -16.09
N ILE A 253 11.67 -4.27 -14.96
CA ILE A 253 12.79 -3.31 -14.93
C ILE A 253 14.00 -3.87 -15.67
N LYS A 254 14.26 -5.17 -15.53
CA LYS A 254 15.36 -5.86 -16.23
C LYS A 254 15.17 -5.81 -17.76
N GLU A 255 13.95 -6.01 -18.26
CA GLU A 255 13.62 -5.89 -19.68
C GLU A 255 13.90 -4.50 -20.26
N LYS A 256 13.68 -3.42 -19.48
CA LYS A 256 13.91 -2.04 -19.94
C LYS A 256 15.38 -1.67 -20.15
N GLN A 257 16.32 -2.50 -19.68
CA GLN A 257 17.76 -2.25 -19.86
C GLN A 257 18.30 -2.80 -21.18
N VAL A 258 17.65 -3.82 -21.75
CA VAL A 258 18.05 -4.45 -23.02
C VAL A 258 17.53 -3.63 -24.19
#